data_AF-D0LP59-F1
#
_entry.id   AF-D0LP59-F1
#
_cell.length_a   1.000
_cell.length_b   1.000
_cell.length_c   1.000
_cell.angle_alpha   90.00
_cell.angle_beta   90.00
_cell.angle_gamma   90.00
#
_symmetry.space_group_name_H-M   'P 1'
#
loop_
_entity.id
_entity.type
_entity.pdbx_description
1 polymer ?
#
loop_
_entity_poly.entity_id
_entity_poly.type
_entity_poly.pdbx_seq_one_letter_code
_entity_poly.pdbx_strand_id
1 'polypeptide(L)' 'MEIKDLIAKARVDETLRAALLKEPRATLEKELGVTLPEGVTVHIHEQTETDIHLILPR' A
#
# COMPACT_ATOMS: atom_id res chain seq x y z
N MET A 1 0.60 -7.59 12.16
CA MET A 1 -0.46 -6.71 11.63
C MET A 1 -0.86 -7.25 10.27
N GLU A 2 -2.15 -7.33 9.96
CA GLU A 2 -2.60 -7.77 8.62
C GLU A 2 -2.77 -6.58 7.68
N ILE A 3 -2.86 -6.83 6.36
CA ILE A 3 -3.05 -5.78 5.34
C ILE A 3 -4.32 -4.95 5.61
N LYS A 4 -5.38 -5.58 6.12
CA LYS A 4 -6.65 -4.90 6.43
C LYS A 4 -6.48 -3.84 7.52
N ASP A 5 -5.72 -4.17 8.55
CA ASP A 5 -5.42 -3.25 9.66
C ASP A 5 -4.56 -2.08 9.18
N LEU A 6 -3.61 -2.36 8.28
CA LEU A 6 -2.76 -1.33 7.68
C LEU A 6 -3.59 -0.31 6.88
N ILE A 7 -4.59 -0.76 6.12
CA ILE A 7 -5.50 0.14 5.39
C ILE A 7 -6.30 1.02 6.36
N ALA A 8 -6.82 0.44 7.45
CA ALA A 8 -7.53 1.20 8.46
C ALA A 8 -6.64 2.27 9.13
N LYS A 9 -5.39 1.91 9.43
CA LYS A 9 -4.39 2.84 9.98
C LYS A 9 -4.04 3.95 8.99
N ALA A 10 -3.80 3.62 7.73
CA ALA A 10 -3.49 4.60 6.67
C ALA A 10 -4.63 5.59 6.39
N ARG A 11 -5.87 5.27 6.79
CA ARG A 11 -7.00 6.20 6.68
C ARG A 11 -6.95 7.34 7.70
N VAL A 12 -6.38 7.09 8.88
CA VAL A 12 -6.31 8.07 9.99
C VAL A 12 -4.91 8.66 10.16
N ASP A 13 -3.88 7.98 9.66
CA ASP A 13 -2.48 8.42 9.71
C ASP A 13 -2.02 8.90 8.33
N GLU A 14 -2.05 10.22 8.13
CA GLU A 14 -1.64 10.86 6.88
C GLU A 14 -0.16 10.66 6.56
N THR A 15 0.69 10.49 7.58
CA THR A 15 2.12 10.26 7.39
C THR A 15 2.36 8.87 6.82
N LEU A 16 1.69 7.87 7.39
CA LEU A 16 1.72 6.51 6.87
C LEU A 16 1.14 6.44 5.45
N ARG A 17 0.04 7.14 5.21
CA ARG A 17 -0.59 7.23 3.89
C ARG A 17 0.36 7.79 2.83
N ALA A 18 1.04 8.90 3.13
CA ALA A 18 2.03 9.49 2.24
C ALA A 18 3.23 8.55 2.01
N ALA A 19 3.67 7.84 3.04
CA ALA A 19 4.74 6.85 2.92
C ALA A 19 4.35 5.67 2.02
N LEU A 20 3.12 5.14 2.15
CA LEU A 20 2.60 4.07 1.31
C LEU A 20 2.52 4.48 -0.17
N LEU A 21 2.21 5.74 -0.47
CA LEU A 21 2.17 6.25 -1.85
C LEU A 21 3.56 6.51 -2.43
N LYS A 22 4.50 6.96 -1.61
CA LYS A 22 5.86 7.32 -2.05
C LYS A 22 6.77 6.10 -2.18
N GLU A 23 6.81 5.27 -1.13
CA GLU A 23 7.71 4.13 -1.00
C GLU A 23 6.93 2.89 -0.51
N PRO A 24 6.04 2.33 -1.36
CA PRO A 24 5.09 1.29 -0.96
C PRO A 24 5.76 0.03 -0.43
N ARG A 25 6.83 -0.42 -1.10
CA ARG A 25 7.58 -1.62 -0.72
C ARG A 25 8.20 -1.46 0.67
N ALA A 26 9.03 -0.44 0.86
CA ALA A 26 9.71 -0.20 2.13
C ALA A 26 8.72 0.01 3.29
N THR A 27 7.61 0.71 3.02
CA THR A 27 6.57 0.95 4.02
C THR A 27 5.86 -0.34 4.41
N LEU A 28 5.51 -1.20 3.45
CA LEU A 28 4.90 -2.50 3.73
C LEU A 28 5.83 -3.43 4.51
N GLU A 29 7.10 -3.50 4.11
CA GLU A 29 8.09 -4.35 4.81
C GLU A 29 8.26 -3.90 6.26
N LYS A 30 8.33 -2.58 6.50
CA LYS A 30 8.41 -2.00 7.84
C LYS A 30 7.17 -2.25 8.69
N GLU A 31 5.98 -2.01 8.14
CA GLU A 31 4.72 -2.09 8.90
C GLU A 31 4.27 -3.52 9.14
N LEU A 32 4.45 -4.41 8.17
CA LEU A 32 4.06 -5.81 8.27
C LEU A 32 5.18 -6.70 8.85
N GLY A 33 6.42 -6.19 8.93
CA GLY A 33 7.57 -6.94 9.42
C GLY A 33 7.96 -8.11 8.50
N VAL A 34 7.65 -7.99 7.20
CA VAL A 34 7.92 -9.01 6.19
C VAL A 34 8.92 -8.48 5.17
N THR A 35 9.63 -9.36 4.49
CA THR A 35 10.38 -9.01 3.28
C THR A 35 9.61 -9.46 2.06
N LEU A 36 9.36 -8.54 1.14
CA LEU A 36 8.76 -8.88 -0.15
C LEU A 36 9.79 -9.62 -0.99
N PRO A 37 9.40 -10.62 -1.81
CA PRO A 37 10.34 -11.29 -2.69
C PRO A 37 11.04 -10.30 -3.65
N GLU A 38 12.27 -10.62 -4.03
CA GLU A 38 12.96 -9.90 -5.09
C GLU A 38 12.20 -10.10 -6.42
N GLY A 39 12.03 -9.02 -7.19
CA GLY A 39 11.24 -9.01 -8.43
C GLY A 39 9.75 -8.69 -8.27
N VAL A 40 9.24 -8.55 -7.04
CA VAL A 40 7.86 -8.07 -6.81
C VAL A 40 7.86 -6.54 -6.73
N THR A 41 7.12 -5.91 -7.64
CA THR A 41 6.80 -4.48 -7.60
C THR A 41 5.43 -4.27 -6.95
N VAL A 42 5.38 -3.38 -5.97
CA VAL A 42 4.12 -3.01 -5.32
C VAL A 42 3.65 -1.68 -5.88
N HIS A 43 2.40 -1.64 -6.32
CA HIS A 43 1.71 -0.41 -6.69
C HIS A 43 0.61 -0.13 -5.67
N ILE A 44 0.64 1.05 -5.05
CA ILE A 44 -0.42 1.53 -4.17
C ILE A 44 -1.16 2.61 -4.93
N HIS A 45 -2.48 2.44 -5.02
CA HIS A 45 -3.38 3.37 -5.67
C HIS A 45 -4.35 3.92 -4.63
N GLU A 46 -4.59 5.22 -4.69
CA GLU A 46 -5.67 5.84 -3.95
C GLU A 46 -6.95 5.82 -4.79
N GLN A 47 -8.02 5.30 -4.21
CA GLN A 47 -9.34 5.44 -4.81
C GLN A 47 -9.93 6.80 -4.43
N THR A 48 -10.30 7.58 -5.44
CA THR A 48 -11.08 8.82 -5.28
C THR A 48 -12.49 8.63 -5.86
N GLU A 49 -13.37 9.61 -5.68
CA GLU A 49 -14.73 9.59 -6.25
C GLU A 49 -14.76 9.63 -7.78
N THR A 50 -13.64 10.02 -8.41
CA THR A 50 -13.53 10.19 -9.87
C THR A 50 -12.66 9.15 -10.55
N ASP A 51 -11.91 8.34 -9.79
CA ASP A 51 -10.96 7.37 -10.32
C ASP A 51 -11.52 5.95 -10.32
N ILE A 52 -11.51 5.31 -11.50
CA ILE A 52 -11.86 3.89 -11.66
C ILE A 52 -10.56 3.12 -11.92
N HIS A 53 -10.24 2.17 -11.03
CA HIS A 53 -9.07 1.31 -11.15
C HIS A 53 -9.46 -0.05 -11.74
N LEU A 54 -8.88 -0.42 -12.88
CA LEU A 54 -9.02 -1.77 -13.47
C LEU A 54 -7.71 -2.54 -13.32
N ILE A 55 -7.80 -3.75 -12.75
CA ILE A 55 -6.67 -4.69 -12.68
C ILE A 55 -6.94 -5.84 -13.64
N LEU A 56 -6.03 -6.04 -14.59
CA LEU A 56 -6.08 -7.14 -15.55
C LEU A 56 -5.00 -8.17 -15.19
N PRO A 57 -5.38 -9.44 -14.98
CA PRO A 57 -4.38 -10.51 -14.85
C PRO A 57 -3.71 -10.78 -16.19
N ARG A 58 -2.42 -11.10 -16.16
CA ARG A 58 -1.66 -11.63 -17.30
C ARG A 58 -1.56 -13.14 -17.23
#